data_AF-A0A2W5AVD3-F1
#
_entry.id   AF-A0A2W5AVD3-F1
#
_cell.length_a   1.000
_cell.length_b   1.000
_cell.length_c   1.000
_cell.angle_alpha   90.00
_cell.angle_beta   90.00
_cell.angle_gamma   90.00
#
_symmetry.space_group_name_H-M   'P 1'
#
loop_
_entity.id
_entity.type
_entity.pdbx_description
1 polymer ?
#
loop_
_entity_poly.entity_id
_entity_poly.type
_entity_poly.pdbx_seq_one_letter_code
_entity_poly.pdbx_strand_id
1 'polypeptide(L)' 'NVPNWENVFNALPGDKDIFEGRGISRDGAVVIVRPDQYVGAVLPLDDPSAVEDYFSSALIKLK' A
#
# COMPACT_ATOMS: atom_id res chain seq x y z
N ASN A 1 5.11 23.37 12.68
CA ASN A 1 4.80 22.41 11.62
C ASN A 1 6.00 22.26 10.70
N VAL A 2 6.82 21.24 10.92
CA VAL A 2 7.86 20.84 9.96
C VAL A 2 7.18 19.89 8.97
N PRO A 3 7.29 20.09 7.64
CA PRO A 3 6.72 19.16 6.66
C PRO A 3 7.43 17.81 6.72
N ASN A 4 6.67 16.71 6.61
CA ASN A 4 7.22 15.37 6.44
C ASN A 4 7.43 15.08 4.95
N TRP A 5 8.66 14.78 4.55
CA TRP A 5 9.07 14.50 3.16
C TRP A 5 9.24 13.00 2.87
N GLU A 6 9.01 12.12 3.86
CA GLU A 6 9.33 10.69 3.82
C GLU A 6 8.18 9.81 3.29
N ASN A 7 7.23 10.39 2.54
CA ASN A 7 6.03 9.68 2.06
C ASN A 7 6.00 9.46 0.54
N VAL A 8 7.04 9.90 -0.19
CA VAL A 8 7.11 9.76 -1.65
C VAL A 8 8.45 9.14 -2.02
N PHE A 9 8.39 8.04 -2.77
CA PHE A 9 9.54 7.24 -3.17
C PHE A 9 9.50 6.98 -4.69
N ASN A 10 10.66 6.67 -5.27
CA ASN A 10 10.77 6.28 -6.68
C ASN A 10 11.40 4.89 -6.79
N ALA A 11 11.09 4.18 -7.87
CA ALA A 11 11.77 2.94 -8.21
C ALA A 11 13.25 3.20 -8.52
N LEU A 12 14.10 2.24 -8.16
CA LEU A 12 15.49 2.22 -8.61
C LEU A 12 15.56 1.55 -10.00
N PRO A 13 16.57 1.87 -10.83
CA PRO A 13 16.69 1.29 -12.17
C PRO A 13 17.20 -0.16 -12.15
N GLY A 14 16.93 -0.89 -13.24
CA GLY A 14 17.44 -2.24 -13.50
C GLY A 14 16.97 -3.26 -12.46
N ASP A 15 17.86 -4.16 -12.05
CA ASP A 15 17.55 -5.25 -11.11
C ASP A 15 17.08 -4.79 -9.71
N LYS A 16 17.16 -3.47 -9.43
CA LYS A 16 16.67 -2.87 -8.18
C LYS A 16 15.27 -2.25 -8.32
N ASP A 17 14.64 -2.36 -9.49
CA ASP A 17 13.28 -1.91 -9.70
C ASP A 17 12.34 -2.73 -8.83
N ILE A 18 11.66 -2.07 -7.90
CA ILE A 18 10.75 -2.71 -6.96
C ILE A 18 9.55 -3.33 -7.66
N PHE A 19 9.11 -2.78 -8.78
CA PHE A 19 7.99 -3.34 -9.54
C PHE A 19 8.37 -4.70 -10.13
N GLU A 20 9.55 -4.81 -10.73
CA GLU A 20 10.04 -6.08 -11.29
C GLU A 20 10.40 -7.05 -10.16
N GLY A 21 11.17 -6.58 -9.16
CA GLY A 21 11.64 -7.39 -8.04
C GLY A 21 10.53 -7.87 -7.08
N ARG A 22 9.29 -7.37 -7.21
CA ARG A 22 8.12 -7.83 -6.44
C ARG A 22 6.93 -8.23 -7.31
N GLY A 23 7.07 -8.24 -8.63
CA GLY A 23 5.99 -8.59 -9.55
C GLY A 23 4.78 -7.66 -9.49
N ILE A 24 4.99 -6.37 -9.23
CA ILE A 24 3.93 -5.36 -9.17
C ILE A 24 3.62 -4.91 -10.59
N SER A 25 2.33 -4.91 -10.97
CA SER A 25 1.90 -4.32 -12.24
C SER A 25 2.36 -2.86 -12.35
N ARG A 26 2.69 -2.41 -13.55
CA ARG A 26 2.98 -0.98 -13.81
C ARG A 26 1.72 -0.10 -13.70
N ASP A 27 0.54 -0.72 -13.76
CA ASP A 27 -0.73 -0.06 -13.42
C ASP A 27 -0.88 0.17 -11.90
N GLY A 28 0.01 -0.43 -11.11
CA GLY A 28 0.15 -0.24 -9.67
C GLY A 28 -0.78 -1.11 -8.81
N ALA A 29 -0.65 -0.97 -7.50
CA ALA A 29 -1.42 -1.70 -6.50
C ALA A 29 -1.42 -0.94 -5.16
N VAL A 30 -2.38 -1.25 -4.29
CA VAL A 30 -2.39 -0.85 -2.88
C VAL A 30 -2.01 -2.07 -2.04
N VAL A 31 -1.01 -1.95 -1.17
CA VAL A 31 -0.63 -3.03 -0.24
C VAL A 31 -0.87 -2.56 1.18
N ILE A 32 -1.75 -3.25 1.90
CA ILE A 32 -2.00 -3.01 3.32
C ILE A 32 -1.09 -3.92 4.13
N VAL A 33 -0.28 -3.32 5.01
CA VAL A 33 0.62 -4.04 5.91
C VAL A 33 0.14 -3.84 7.34
N ARG A 34 0.03 -4.94 8.08
CA ARG A 34 -0.36 -4.94 9.50
C ARG A 34 0.75 -4.37 10.39
N PRO A 35 0.43 -3.93 11.62
CA PRO A 35 1.44 -3.43 12.56
C PRO A 35 2.58 -4.42 12.88
N ASP A 36 2.35 -5.72 12.71
CA ASP A 36 3.34 -6.79 12.86
C ASP A 36 4.10 -7.12 11.56
N GLN A 37 4.05 -6.22 10.57
CA GLN A 37 4.77 -6.28 9.30
C GLN A 37 4.32 -7.38 8.32
N TYR A 38 3.23 -8.11 8.62
CA TYR A 38 2.62 -9.04 7.68
C TYR A 38 1.71 -8.32 6.68
N VAL A 39 1.70 -8.79 5.43
CA VAL A 39 0.75 -8.33 4.41
C VAL A 39 -0.67 -8.74 4.82
N GLY A 40 -1.56 -7.76 4.93
CA GLY A 40 -2.98 -7.97 5.20
C GLY A 40 -3.81 -8.10 3.93
N ALA A 41 -3.53 -7.26 2.93
CA ALA A 41 -4.23 -7.29 1.63
C ALA A 41 -3.37 -6.68 0.51
N VAL A 42 -3.64 -7.10 -0.73
CA VAL A 42 -3.16 -6.47 -1.98
C VAL A 42 -4.39 -6.16 -2.82
N LEU A 43 -4.62 -4.90 -3.13
CA LEU A 43 -5.86 -4.36 -3.67
C LEU A 43 -5.61 -3.52 -4.94
N PRO A 44 -6.65 -3.30 -5.79
CA PRO A 44 -6.55 -2.40 -6.93
C PRO A 44 -6.32 -0.94 -6.50
N LEU A 45 -5.66 -0.14 -7.34
CA LEU A 45 -5.53 1.32 -7.12
C LEU A 45 -6.81 2.09 -7.48
N ASP A 46 -7.61 1.55 -8.39
CA ASP A 46 -8.83 2.15 -8.94
C ASP A 46 -10.11 1.76 -8.19
N ASP A 47 -9.99 1.00 -7.11
CA ASP A 47 -11.09 0.64 -6.22
C ASP A 47 -10.81 1.03 -4.75
N PRO A 48 -11.06 2.29 -4.37
CA PRO A 48 -10.92 2.74 -2.99
C PRO A 48 -11.87 2.03 -2.00
N SER A 49 -12.99 1.48 -2.47
CA SER A 49 -13.98 0.83 -1.60
C SER A 49 -13.42 -0.46 -0.99
N ALA A 50 -12.55 -1.17 -1.71
CA ALA A 50 -11.85 -2.35 -1.19
C ALA A 50 -10.99 -2.04 0.06
N VAL A 51 -10.41 -0.84 0.15
CA VAL A 51 -9.66 -0.39 1.34
C VAL A 51 -10.60 -0.15 2.51
N GLU A 52 -11.75 0.50 2.27
CA GLU A 52 -12.78 0.73 3.28
C GLU A 52 -13.34 -0.59 3.83
N ASP A 53 -13.62 -1.55 2.95
CA ASP A 53 -14.13 -2.87 3.31
C ASP A 53 -13.13 -3.63 4.20
N TYR A 54 -11.84 -3.60 3.83
CA TYR A 54 -10.80 -4.22 4.65
C TYR A 54 -10.80 -3.66 6.07
N PHE A 55 -10.74 -2.33 6.23
CA PHE A 55 -10.66 -1.72 7.55
C PHE A 55 -11.97 -1.79 8.33
N SER A 56 -13.14 -1.77 7.68
CA SER A 56 -14.43 -1.96 8.33
C SER A 56 -14.58 -3.33 8.96
N SER A 57 -13.90 -4.35 8.43
CA SER A 57 -13.88 -5.69 9.02
C SER A 57 -12.87 -5.85 10.17
N ALA A 58 -11.87 -4.96 10.26
CA ALA A 58 -10.73 -5.09 11.16
C ALA A 58 -10.68 -4.05 12.30
N LEU A 59 -11.37 -2.91 12.15
CA LEU A 59 -11.35 -1.80 13.11
C LEU A 59 -12.73 -1.54 13.72
N ILE A 60 -12.73 -0.98 14.93
CA ILE A 60 -13.95 -0.54 15.60
C ILE A 60 -14.19 0.93 15.24
N LYS A 61 -15.39 1.24 14.75
CA LYS A 61 -15.78 2.63 14.50
C LYS A 61 -15.89 3.38 15.83
N LEU A 62 -15.08 4.44 15.99
CA LEU A 62 -15.21 5.34 17.13
C LEU A 62 -16.56 6.08 17.02
N LYS A 63 -17.23 6.22 18.17
CA LYS A 63 -18.49 6.95 18.28
C LYS A 63 -18.27 8.45 18.14
#